data_AF-A0A9E0B5E5-F1
#
_entry.id   AF-A0A9E0B5E5-F1
#
_cell.length_a   1.000
_cell.length_b   1.000
_cell.length_c   1.000
_cell.angle_alpha   90.00
_cell.angle_beta   90.00
_cell.angle_gamma   90.00
#
_symmetry.space_group_name_H-M   'P 1'
#
loop_
_entity.id
_entity.type
_entity.pdbx_description
1 polymer ?
#
loop_
_entity_poly.entity_id
_entity_poly.type
_entity_poly.pdbx_seq_one_letter_code
_entity_poly.pdbx_strand_id
1 'polypeptide(L)'
;MKISLKKLSLLNFKGIRQRTIEFNDVTNIFGKNEAGKTTLFDASLWVLFGKDSTDRKDFAIKTLDENNEPFHKAFRGKGFKYSN
;
A
#
# COMPACT_ATOMS: atom_id res chain seq x y z
N MET A 1 3.19 6.48 26.14
CA MET A 1 4.06 5.99 25.05
C MET A 1 3.52 6.53 23.73
N LYS A 2 4.35 7.15 22.87
CA LYS A 2 3.95 7.67 21.54
C LYS A 2 4.64 6.85 20.46
N ILE A 3 3.89 6.32 19.51
CA ILE A 3 4.41 5.61 18.34
C ILE A 3 4.20 6.52 17.12
N SER A 4 5.21 6.63 16.26
CA SER A 4 5.13 7.39 15.00
C SER A 4 5.59 6.52 13.83
N LEU A 5 4.77 6.44 12.79
CA LEU A 5 5.17 5.86 11.51
C LEU A 5 6.02 6.89 10.76
N LYS A 6 7.26 6.53 10.38
CA LYS A 6 8.18 7.43 9.66
C LYS A 6 8.22 7.16 8.17
N LYS A 7 8.12 5.90 7.78
CA LYS A 7 8.19 5.45 6.39
C LYS A 7 7.37 4.20 6.22
N LEU A 8 6.67 4.10 5.10
CA LEU A 8 5.97 2.90 4.67
C LEU A 8 6.32 2.61 3.21
N SER A 9 6.87 1.42 2.97
CA SER A 9 7.20 0.93 1.64
C SER A 9 6.38 -0.31 1.34
N LEU A 10 5.62 -0.23 0.25
CA LEU A 10 4.73 -1.26 -0.27
C LEU A 10 5.34 -1.83 -1.54
N LEU A 11 5.30 -3.16 -1.67
CA LEU A 11 5.68 -3.90 -2.87
C LEU A 11 4.62 -4.98 -3.11
N ASN A 12 3.98 -4.95 -4.27
CA ASN A 12 2.93 -5.88 -4.68
C ASN A 12 1.82 -6.06 -3.63
N PHE A 13 1.33 -4.96 -3.06
CA PHE A 13 0.34 -4.97 -1.98
C PHE A 13 -1.01 -4.41 -2.45
N LYS A 14 -2.08 -5.22 -2.44
CA LYS A 14 -3.47 -4.79 -2.74
C LYS A 14 -3.56 -3.95 -4.03
N GLY A 15 -2.97 -4.45 -5.12
CA GLY A 15 -2.95 -3.78 -6.43
C GLY A 15 -1.90 -2.66 -6.59
N ILE A 16 -1.24 -2.24 -5.50
CA ILE A 16 -0.09 -1.33 -5.56
C ILE A 16 1.17 -2.13 -5.88
N ARG A 17 1.73 -1.90 -7.07
CA ARG A 17 3.00 -2.53 -7.49
C ARG A 17 4.17 -2.11 -6.61
N GLN A 18 4.38 -0.82 -6.46
CA GLN A 18 5.39 -0.27 -5.56
C GLN A 18 4.97 1.14 -5.14
N ARG A 19 5.08 1.45 -3.84
CA ARG A 19 4.86 2.80 -3.33
C ARG A 19 5.64 2.99 -2.04
N THR A 20 6.34 4.11 -1.93
CA THR A 20 7.01 4.52 -0.70
C THR A 20 6.46 5.87 -0.29
N ILE A 21 6.14 6.00 0.99
CA ILE A 21 5.68 7.25 1.60
C ILE A 21 6.51 7.51 2.84
N GLU A 22 6.98 8.74 2.96
CA GLU A 22 7.65 9.26 4.15
C GLU A 22 6.67 10.16 4.87
N PHE A 23 6.49 9.93 6.17
CA PHE A 23 5.49 10.60 6.99
C PHE A 23 6.15 11.68 7.83
N ASN A 24 5.53 12.86 7.82
CA ASN A 24 5.80 13.96 8.74
C ASN A 24 4.82 13.92 9.91
N ASP A 25 4.92 14.86 10.85
CA ASP A 25 4.05 14.94 12.03
C ASP A 25 2.56 14.97 11.65
N VAL A 26 2.22 15.63 10.55
CA VAL A 26 0.93 15.56 9.88
C VAL A 26 1.15 15.27 8.40
N THR A 27 0.53 14.21 7.89
CA THR A 27 0.60 13.82 6.48
C THR A 27 -0.82 13.63 5.95
N ASN A 28 -1.23 14.49 5.01
CA ASN A 28 -2.56 14.43 4.40
C ASN A 28 -2.48 13.72 3.03
N ILE A 29 -3.29 12.69 2.84
CA ILE A 29 -3.29 11.88 1.61
C ILE A 29 -4.61 12.06 0.87
N PHE A 30 -4.55 12.69 -0.30
CA PHE A 30 -5.70 12.96 -1.17
C PHE A 30 -5.61 12.20 -2.50
N GLY A 31 -6.75 12.06 -3.18
CA GLY A 31 -6.82 11.41 -4.50
C GLY A 31 -8.26 11.11 -4.91
N LYS A 32 -8.45 10.63 -6.14
CA LYS A 32 -9.76 10.17 -6.62
C LYS A 32 -10.22 8.91 -5.86
N ASN A 33 -11.50 8.57 -5.96
CA ASN A 33 -11.98 7.25 -5.53
C ASN A 33 -11.14 6.16 -6.21
N GLU A 34 -10.90 5.06 -5.49
CA GLU A 34 -10.09 3.93 -5.96
C GLU A 34 -8.60 4.24 -6.24
N ALA A 35 -8.10 5.44 -5.92
CA ALA A 35 -6.69 5.80 -6.09
C ALA A 35 -5.70 5.13 -5.10
N GLY A 36 -6.15 4.12 -4.35
CA GLY A 36 -5.32 3.37 -3.39
C GLY A 36 -5.15 4.02 -2.01
N LYS A 37 -6.04 4.94 -1.63
CA LYS A 37 -6.03 5.56 -0.28
C LYS A 37 -6.34 4.54 0.82
N THR A 38 -7.39 3.74 0.64
CA THR A 38 -7.75 2.64 1.56
C THR A 38 -6.65 1.61 1.66
N THR A 39 -6.01 1.26 0.53
CA THR A 39 -4.87 0.32 0.51
C THR A 39 -3.71 0.77 1.39
N LEU A 40 -3.41 2.07 1.40
CA LEU A 40 -2.35 2.62 2.24
C LEU A 40 -2.70 2.59 3.73
N PHE A 41 -3.95 2.87 4.05
CA PHE A 41 -4.47 2.75 5.42
C PHE A 41 -4.41 1.29 5.90
N ASP A 42 -4.88 0.36 5.07
CA ASP A 42 -4.79 -1.08 5.33
C ASP A 42 -3.37 -1.56 5.55
N ALA A 43 -2.41 -1.08 4.76
CA ALA A 43 -1.01 -1.44 4.94
C ALA A 43 -0.44 -0.94 6.28
N SER A 44 -0.86 0.25 6.71
CA SER A 44 -0.43 0.82 7.99
C SER A 44 -0.98 0.00 9.16
N LEU A 45 -2.26 -0.41 9.10
CA LEU A 45 -2.87 -1.31 10.08
C LEU A 45 -2.23 -2.70 10.07
N TRP A 46 -1.88 -3.20 8.89
CA TRP A 46 -1.27 -4.51 8.74
C TRP A 46 0.09 -4.60 9.44
N VAL A 47 0.95 -3.59 9.25
CA VAL A 47 2.27 -3.55 9.89
C VAL A 47 2.15 -3.45 11.41
N LEU A 48 1.17 -2.70 11.92
CA LEU A 48 1.03 -2.45 13.36
C LEU A 48 0.29 -3.56 14.10
N PHE A 49 -0.70 -4.19 13.46
CA PHE A 49 -1.67 -5.07 14.12
C PHE A 49 -1.83 -6.43 13.44
N GLY A 50 -1.25 -6.63 12.25
CA GLY A 50 -1.42 -7.86 11.46
C GLY A 50 -2.83 -8.04 10.90
N LYS A 51 -3.58 -6.95 10.74
CA LYS A 51 -4.96 -6.93 10.25
C LYS A 51 -5.20 -5.72 9.36
N ASP A 52 -6.15 -5.83 8.43
CA ASP A 52 -6.61 -4.69 7.62
C ASP A 52 -7.76 -3.92 8.30
N SER A 53 -8.25 -2.85 7.65
CA SER A 53 -9.36 -2.03 8.17
C SER A 53 -10.70 -2.75 8.31
N THR A 54 -10.80 -3.97 7.79
CA THR A 54 -11.98 -4.85 7.87
C THR A 54 -11.78 -6.02 8.83
N ASP A 55 -10.78 -5.93 9.71
CA ASP A 55 -10.38 -6.95 10.70
C ASP A 55 -9.95 -8.30 10.10
N ARG A 56 -9.64 -8.34 8.79
CA ARG A 56 -9.22 -9.57 8.12
C ARG A 56 -7.74 -9.82 8.35
N LYS A 57 -7.42 -11.06 8.76
CA LYS A 57 -6.05 -11.61 8.86
C LYS A 57 -5.64 -12.43 7.63
N ASP A 58 -6.58 -12.83 6.78
CA ASP A 58 -6.31 -13.72 5.64
C ASP A 58 -6.28 -12.97 4.31
N PHE A 59 -6.03 -11.66 4.33
CA PHE A 59 -6.01 -10.89 3.09
C PHE A 59 -4.87 -11.43 2.22
N ALA A 60 -5.20 -11.98 1.06
CA ALA A 60 -4.24 -12.44 0.07
C ALA A 60 -3.27 -11.28 -0.25
N ILE A 61 -2.10 -11.27 0.39
CA ILE A 61 -1.00 -10.32 0.16
C ILE A 61 -0.49 -10.45 -1.29
N LYS A 62 -0.93 -11.48 -2.02
CA LYS A 62 -0.62 -11.68 -3.42
C LYS A 62 -1.47 -10.72 -4.24
N THR A 63 -0.82 -9.75 -4.87
CA THR A 63 -1.42 -9.01 -6.01
C THR A 63 -1.92 -10.05 -7.00
N LEU A 64 -3.18 -9.99 -7.41
CA LEU A 64 -3.74 -10.89 -8.43
C LEU A 64 -3.60 -10.24 -9.82
N ASP A 65 -3.44 -11.04 -10.86
CA ASP A 65 -3.47 -10.59 -12.26
C ASP A 65 -4.92 -10.44 -12.79
N GLU A 66 -5.07 -10.12 -14.08
CA GLU A 66 -6.38 -9.97 -14.75
C GLU A 66 -7.24 -11.24 -14.73
N ASN A 67 -6.65 -12.40 -14.41
CA ASN A 67 -7.31 -13.69 -14.30
C ASN A 67 -7.56 -14.11 -12.85
N ASN A 68 -7.38 -13.19 -11.90
CA ASN A 68 -7.55 -13.44 -10.47
C ASN A 68 -6.53 -14.44 -9.89
N GLU A 69 -5.39 -14.64 -10.55
CA GLU A 69 -4.30 -15.51 -10.12
C GLU A 69 -3.17 -14.70 -9.47
N PRO A 70 -2.45 -15.23 -8.45
CA PRO A 70 -1.30 -14.56 -7.88
C PRO A 70 -0.25 -14.10 -8.91
N PHE A 71 0.05 -12.80 -8.92
CA PHE A 71 0.99 -12.14 -9.83
C PHE A 71 2.41 -12.68 -9.62
N HIS A 72 2.84 -13.61 -10.47
CA HIS A 72 4.12 -14.31 -10.38
C HIS A 72 5.29 -13.66 -11.15
N LYS A 73 5.11 -12.46 -11.73
CA LYS A 73 6.09 -11.87 -12.66
C LYS A 73 6.79 -10.61 -12.10
N ALA A 74 8.09 -10.70 -11.83
CA ALA A 74 8.97 -9.54 -11.57
C ALA A 74 9.25 -8.81 -12.91
N PHE A 75 8.67 -7.63 -13.15
CA PHE A 75 8.93 -6.90 -14.41
C PHE A 75 9.16 -5.39 -14.27
N ARG A 76 10.20 -4.97 -15.01
CA ARG A 76 10.84 -3.65 -15.17
C ARG A 76 9.86 -2.48 -15.40
N GLY A 77 10.21 -1.33 -14.80
CA GLY A 77 9.41 -0.13 -14.72
C GLY A 77 9.04 0.54 -16.05
N LYS A 78 7.91 1.26 -16.01
CA LYS A 78 7.60 2.41 -16.85
C LYS A 78 7.01 3.51 -15.97
N GLY A 79 7.53 4.72 -16.15
CA GLY A 79 7.55 5.78 -15.16
C GLY A 79 6.26 6.57 -14.97
N PHE A 80 6.22 7.23 -13.82
CA PHE A 80 5.37 8.38 -13.52
C PHE A 80 6.27 9.46 -12.90
N LYS A 81 6.20 10.69 -13.43
CA LYS A 81 7.00 11.85 -12.98
C LYS A 81 6.27 12.57 -11.83
N TYR A 82 7.04 13.13 -10.89
CA TYR A 82 6.59 14.12 -9.90
C TYR A 82 7.51 15.35 -9.94
N SER A 83 6.96 16.54 -9.68
CA SER A 83 7.68 17.82 -9.51
C SER A 83 7.82 18.15 -8.02
N ASN A 84 8.90 18.86 -7.66
CA ASN A 84 9.02 19.62 -6.42
C ASN A 84 7.94 20.71 -6.33
#